data_AF-A0A964AKD9-F1
#
_entry.id   AF-A0A964AKD9-F1
#
_cell.length_a   1.000
_cell.length_b   1.000
_cell.length_c   1.000
_cell.angle_alpha   90.00
_cell.angle_beta   90.00
_cell.angle_gamma   90.00
#
_symmetry.space_group_name_H-M   'P 1'
#
loop_
_entity.id
_entity.type
_entity.pdbx_description
1 polymer ?
#
loop_
_entity_poly.entity_id
_entity_poly.type
_entity_poly.pdbx_seq_one_letter_code
_entity_poly.pdbx_strand_id
1 'polypeptide(L)'
;MTLLLLLLGCTPTCEQTCRKLIRCGEVPSDGVSEFRCTESCNDQIDLYQLWDDTQLQEKQEAARRCVGDNECAQIADGVCYDEDMYIY
;
A
#
# COMPACT_ATOMS: atom_id res chain seq x y z
N MET A 1 -12.31 -23.81 -5.50
CA MET A 1 -11.07 -23.10 -5.87
C MET A 1 -11.49 -21.93 -6.73
N THR A 2 -11.88 -20.82 -6.08
CA THR A 2 -12.36 -19.63 -6.79
C THR A 2 -11.13 -18.86 -7.25
N LEU A 3 -10.89 -18.96 -8.55
CA LEU A 3 -9.82 -18.32 -9.29
C LEU A 3 -9.97 -16.79 -9.12
N LEU A 4 -9.13 -16.17 -8.28
CA LEU A 4 -9.00 -14.72 -8.22
C LEU A 4 -8.53 -14.27 -9.60
N LEU A 5 -9.45 -13.66 -10.35
CA LEU A 5 -9.14 -12.85 -11.52
C LEU A 5 -8.27 -11.68 -11.03
N LEU A 6 -6.95 -11.87 -11.11
CA LEU A 6 -5.95 -10.83 -11.02
C LEU A 6 -6.28 -9.80 -12.11
N LEU A 7 -6.97 -8.74 -11.68
CA LEU A 7 -7.07 -7.51 -12.43
C LEU A 7 -5.62 -7.11 -12.74
N LEU A 8 -5.27 -7.13 -14.03
CA LEU A 8 -4.09 -6.48 -14.60
C LEU A 8 -4.23 -4.95 -14.50
N GLY A 9 -4.66 -4.45 -13.35
CA GLY A 9 -4.59 -3.05 -13.00
C GLY A 9 -3.15 -2.73 -12.66
N CYS A 10 -2.61 -1.67 -13.26
CA CYS A 10 -1.31 -1.14 -12.89
C CYS A 10 -1.26 -0.97 -11.37
N THR A 11 -0.23 -1.53 -10.71
CA THR A 11 0.00 -1.29 -9.29
C THR A 11 0.15 0.21 -9.06
N PRO A 12 -0.63 0.83 -8.18
CA PRO A 12 -0.43 2.23 -7.84
C PRO A 12 0.99 2.48 -7.35
N THR A 13 1.55 3.65 -7.66
CA THR A 13 2.82 4.06 -7.07
C THR A 13 2.65 4.34 -5.57
N CYS A 14 3.75 4.38 -4.81
CA CYS A 14 3.71 4.79 -3.40
C CYS A 14 3.10 6.19 -3.24
N GLU A 15 3.45 7.13 -4.12
CA GLU A 15 2.91 8.49 -4.11
C GLU A 15 1.38 8.51 -4.35
N GLN A 16 0.87 7.72 -5.28
CA GLN A 16 -0.58 7.59 -5.53
C GLN A 16 -1.30 6.98 -4.33
N THR A 17 -0.71 5.93 -3.74
CA THR A 17 -1.23 5.23 -2.57
C THR A 17 -1.31 6.17 -1.36
N CYS A 18 -0.21 6.84 -1.03
CA CYS A 18 -0.12 7.76 0.10
C CYS A 18 -1.05 8.96 -0.04
N ARG A 19 -1.17 9.55 -1.25
CA ARG A 19 -2.16 10.61 -1.48
C ARG A 19 -3.59 10.15 -1.26
N LYS A 20 -3.92 8.89 -1.58
CA LYS A 20 -5.23 8.34 -1.28
C LYS A 20 -5.43 8.15 0.23
N LEU A 21 -4.46 7.59 0.94
CA LEU A 21 -4.51 7.43 2.41
C LEU A 21 -4.69 8.78 3.13
N ILE A 22 -3.97 9.81 2.71
CA ILE A 22 -4.14 11.18 3.26
C ILE A 22 -5.55 11.71 3.00
N ARG A 23 -6.04 11.59 1.77
CA ARG A 23 -7.40 12.02 1.41
C ARG A 23 -8.47 11.26 2.18
N CYS A 24 -8.24 9.99 2.49
CA CYS A 24 -9.13 9.18 3.31
C CYS A 24 -9.02 9.47 4.81
N GLY A 25 -7.99 10.19 5.26
CA GLY A 25 -7.77 10.53 6.66
C GLY A 25 -6.95 9.49 7.44
N GLU A 26 -6.39 8.48 6.76
CA GLU A 26 -5.59 7.41 7.36
C GLU A 26 -4.15 7.85 7.69
N VAL A 27 -3.69 8.90 7.00
CA VAL A 27 -2.39 9.55 7.23
C VAL A 27 -2.65 11.04 7.44
N PRO A 28 -2.00 11.71 8.41
CA PRO A 28 -2.21 13.13 8.65
C PRO A 28 -2.01 13.98 7.39
N SER A 29 -2.89 14.96 7.17
CA SER A 29 -2.81 15.86 6.02
C SER A 29 -1.83 17.02 6.27
N ASP A 30 -0.57 16.70 6.54
CA ASP A 30 0.51 17.67 6.52
C ASP A 30 1.55 17.30 5.45
N GLY A 31 2.24 18.31 4.91
CA GLY A 31 3.18 18.09 3.82
C GLY A 31 4.37 17.19 4.20
N VAL A 32 4.62 17.00 5.49
CA VAL A 32 5.67 16.10 5.99
C VAL A 32 5.20 14.64 5.94
N SER A 33 3.93 14.39 6.23
CA SER A 33 3.33 13.05 6.28
C SER A 33 3.16 12.44 4.89
N GLU A 34 2.86 13.23 3.84
CA GLU A 34 2.87 12.72 2.46
C GLU A 34 4.26 12.23 2.04
N PHE A 35 5.28 13.04 2.34
CA PHE A 35 6.66 12.69 2.06
C PHE A 35 7.07 11.42 2.81
N ARG A 36 6.85 11.36 4.13
CA ARG A 36 7.21 10.21 4.97
C ARG A 36 6.48 8.93 4.58
N CYS A 37 5.19 9.02 4.29
CA CYS A 37 4.44 7.87 3.79
C CYS A 37 5.05 7.34 2.49
N THR A 38 5.36 8.24 1.56
CA THR A 38 5.91 7.86 0.25
C THR A 38 7.32 7.27 0.38
N GLU A 39 8.17 7.89 1.21
CA GLU A 39 9.52 7.43 1.53
C GLU A 39 9.49 6.03 2.14
N SER A 40 8.73 5.83 3.23
CA SER A 40 8.62 4.53 3.89
C SER A 40 8.09 3.44 2.95
N CYS A 41 7.09 3.74 2.14
CA CYS A 41 6.56 2.80 1.15
C CYS A 41 7.64 2.36 0.13
N ASN A 42 8.50 3.29 -0.32
CA ASN A 42 9.60 2.97 -1.23
C ASN A 42 10.72 2.21 -0.51
N ASP A 43 11.10 2.63 0.69
CA ASP A 43 12.13 1.95 1.50
C ASP A 43 11.76 0.48 1.73
N GLN A 44 10.48 0.17 1.96
CA GLN A 44 10.01 -1.21 2.07
C GLN A 44 10.15 -1.99 0.77
N ILE A 45 9.85 -1.38 -0.38
CA ILE A 45 10.05 -2.03 -1.70
C ILE A 45 11.54 -2.35 -1.88
N ASP A 46 12.40 -1.37 -1.65
CA ASP A 46 13.85 -1.52 -1.80
C ASP A 46 14.40 -2.58 -0.84
N LEU A 47 13.90 -2.62 0.39
CA LEU A 47 14.27 -3.62 1.40
C LEU A 47 13.88 -5.04 0.97
N TYR A 48 12.64 -5.23 0.53
CA TYR A 48 12.15 -6.55 0.10
C TYR A 48 12.83 -7.02 -1.20
N GLN A 49 13.22 -6.08 -2.08
CA GLN A 49 14.06 -6.39 -3.23
C GLN A 49 15.48 -6.79 -2.81
N LEU A 50 16.09 -6.06 -1.86
CA LEU A 50 17.42 -6.36 -1.33
C LEU A 50 17.47 -7.74 -0.67
N TRP A 51 16.39 -8.16 -0.01
CA TRP A 51 16.25 -9.47 0.60
C TRP A 51 15.89 -10.59 -0.37
N ASP A 52 15.59 -10.26 -1.64
CA ASP A 52 15.03 -11.19 -2.63
C ASP A 52 13.74 -11.90 -2.13
N ASP A 53 12.99 -11.22 -1.24
CA ASP A 53 11.77 -11.76 -0.67
C ASP A 53 10.58 -11.47 -1.59
N THR A 54 10.38 -12.36 -2.56
CA THR A 54 9.31 -12.22 -3.55
C THR A 54 7.92 -12.20 -2.91
N GLN A 55 7.74 -12.91 -1.78
CA GLN A 55 6.44 -12.95 -1.10
C GLN A 55 6.10 -11.59 -0.50
N LEU A 56 7.05 -10.93 0.16
CA LEU A 56 6.85 -9.59 0.70
C LEU A 56 6.69 -8.54 -0.40
N GLN A 57 7.40 -8.69 -1.53
CA GLN A 57 7.20 -7.83 -2.70
C GLN A 57 5.77 -7.93 -3.23
N GLU A 58 5.24 -9.15 -3.41
CA GLU A 58 3.87 -9.37 -3.86
C GLU A 58 2.83 -8.83 -2.86
N LYS A 59 3.03 -9.04 -1.55
CA LYS A 59 2.18 -8.47 -0.52
C LYS A 59 2.18 -6.94 -0.55
N GLN A 60 3.34 -6.32 -0.74
CA GLN A 60 3.48 -4.87 -0.86
C GLN A 60 2.72 -4.33 -2.08
N GLU A 61 2.80 -5.01 -3.23
CA GLU A 61 2.00 -4.65 -4.38
C GLU A 61 0.50 -4.83 -4.15
N ALA A 62 0.09 -5.93 -3.51
CA ALA A 62 -1.30 -6.24 -3.21
C ALA A 62 -1.90 -5.19 -2.26
N ALA A 63 -1.15 -4.74 -1.25
CA ALA A 63 -1.58 -3.68 -0.34
C ALA A 63 -1.80 -2.36 -1.08
N ARG A 64 -0.87 -1.94 -1.95
CA ARG A 64 -1.04 -0.72 -2.76
C ARG A 64 -2.24 -0.82 -3.71
N ARG A 65 -2.43 -1.97 -4.37
CA ARG A 65 -3.62 -2.23 -5.19
C ARG A 65 -4.90 -2.17 -4.36
N CYS A 66 -4.93 -2.82 -3.19
CA CYS A 66 -6.09 -2.79 -2.29
C CYS A 66 -6.48 -1.36 -1.92
N VAL A 67 -5.50 -0.54 -1.52
CA VAL A 67 -5.75 0.88 -1.23
C VAL A 67 -6.28 1.58 -2.47
N GLY A 68 -5.69 1.35 -3.64
CA GLY A 68 -6.14 1.91 -4.92
C GLY A 68 -7.59 1.56 -5.28
N ASP A 69 -8.02 0.32 -5.01
CA ASP A 69 -9.29 -0.25 -5.46
C ASP A 69 -10.46 -0.05 -4.49
N ASN A 70 -10.19 0.19 -3.20
CA ASN A 70 -11.24 0.29 -2.17
C ASN A 70 -11.62 1.74 -1.82
N GLU A 71 -12.84 1.94 -1.35
CA GLU A 71 -13.32 3.24 -0.86
C GLU A 71 -12.73 3.58 0.51
N CYS A 72 -12.69 4.87 0.86
CA CYS A 72 -12.12 5.32 2.14
C CYS A 72 -12.76 4.66 3.36
N ALA A 73 -14.07 4.40 3.33
CA ALA A 73 -14.76 3.70 4.42
C ALA A 73 -14.21 2.26 4.61
N GLN A 74 -13.95 1.55 3.52
CA GLN A 74 -13.41 0.19 3.58
C GLN A 74 -11.94 0.19 4.03
N ILE A 75 -11.18 1.20 3.64
CA ILE A 75 -9.80 1.39 4.10
C ILE A 75 -9.79 1.65 5.60
N ALA A 76 -10.65 2.55 6.10
CA ALA A 76 -10.81 2.85 7.51
C ALA A 76 -11.28 1.64 8.34
N ASP A 77 -12.09 0.77 7.73
CA ASP A 77 -12.50 -0.53 8.31
C ASP A 77 -11.37 -1.58 8.31
N GLY A 78 -10.19 -1.24 7.78
CA GLY A 78 -8.99 -2.08 7.81
C GLY A 78 -8.94 -3.17 6.73
N VAL A 79 -9.75 -3.09 5.67
CA VAL A 79 -9.80 -4.12 4.59
C VAL A 79 -8.44 -4.33 3.91
N CYS A 80 -7.59 -3.30 3.91
CA CYS A 80 -6.26 -3.35 3.30
C CYS A 80 -5.11 -3.48 4.31
N TYR A 81 -5.41 -3.67 5.60
CA TYR A 81 -4.39 -3.90 6.63
C TYR A 81 -3.90 -5.35 6.57
N ASP A 82 -2.57 -5.54 6.56
CA ASP A 82 -1.92 -6.84 6.68
C ASP A 82 -0.95 -6.77 7.88
N GLU A 83 -1.19 -7.61 8.89
CA GLU A 83 -0.40 -7.67 10.12
C GLU A 83 1.01 -8.23 9.91
N ASP A 84 1.23 -8.97 8.83
CA ASP A 84 2.53 -9.53 8.48
C ASP A 84 3.44 -8.53 7.75
N MET A 85 2.91 -7.35 7.37
CA MET A 85 3.67 -6.33 6.67
C MET A 85 4.27 -5.32 7.65
N TYR A 86 5.53 -4.96 7.42
CA TYR A 86 6.16 -3.89 8.18
C TYR A 86 5.49 -2.56 7.84
N ILE A 87 4.83 -1.94 8.82
CA ILE A 87 4.24 -0.60 8.68
C ILE A 87 5.09 0.37 9.50
N TYR A 88 5.69 1.36 8.85
CA TYR A 88 6.17 2.59 9.50
C TYR A 88 5.74 3.82 8.72
#